data_AF-A0A8J2MCD5-F1
#
_entry.id   AF-A0A8J2MCD5-F1
#
_cell.length_a   1.000
_cell.length_b   1.000
_cell.length_c   1.000
_cell.angle_alpha   90.00
_cell.angle_beta   90.00
_cell.angle_gamma   90.00
#
_symmetry.space_group_name_H-M   'P 1'
#
loop_
_entity.id
_entity.type
_entity.pdbx_description
1 polymer ?
#
loop_
_entity_poly.entity_id
_entity_poly.type
_entity_poly.pdbx_seq_one_letter_code
_entity_poly.pdbx_strand_id
1 'polypeptide(L)'
;MKVYRDDCLSALCRLDGWTCVFARIVSVEPLEVEDGTSRLLLSSIAQDVLFEDVRCGDYCYLLLDTTIRPIQCIRITVVPVEIAPLAHYQLKLVRDLEEGQFSVRL
;
A
#
# COMPACT_ATOMS: atom_id res chain seq x y z
N MET A 1 -10.15 -12.60 8.72
CA MET A 1 -9.21 -12.29 7.62
C MET A 1 -8.05 -11.51 8.20
N LYS A 2 -6.81 -11.89 7.90
CA LYS A 2 -5.62 -11.23 8.46
C LYS A 2 -5.32 -9.97 7.64
N VAL A 3 -4.99 -8.88 8.32
CA VAL A 3 -4.66 -7.59 7.72
C VAL A 3 -3.23 -7.24 8.09
N TYR A 4 -2.41 -6.96 7.08
CA TYR A 4 -1.00 -6.62 7.20
C TYR A 4 -0.75 -5.13 6.90
N ARG A 5 0.47 -4.66 7.19
CA ARG A 5 0.97 -3.33 6.85
C ARG A 5 2.29 -3.50 6.14
N ASP A 6 2.33 -3.24 4.84
CA ASP A 6 3.47 -3.54 3.99
C ASP A 6 3.99 -2.33 3.22
N ASP A 7 5.21 -2.46 2.69
CA ASP A 7 5.60 -1.77 1.45
C ASP A 7 5.03 -2.46 0.20
N CYS A 8 5.18 -1.79 -0.93
CA CYS A 8 4.97 -2.37 -2.25
C CYS A 8 5.72 -3.69 -2.46
N LEU A 9 6.99 -3.82 -2.05
CA LEU A 9 7.75 -5.05 -2.25
C LEU A 9 7.17 -6.23 -1.47
N SER A 10 6.89 -6.06 -0.18
CA SER A 10 6.33 -7.11 0.67
C SER A 10 4.92 -7.49 0.22
N ALA A 11 4.11 -6.51 -0.23
CA ALA A 11 2.79 -6.78 -0.79
C ALA A 11 2.85 -7.69 -2.03
N LEU A 12 3.86 -7.55 -2.91
CA LEU A 12 4.05 -8.46 -4.05
C LEU A 12 4.28 -9.91 -3.62
N CYS A 13 5.02 -10.10 -2.53
CA CYS A 13 5.38 -11.40 -2.01
C CYS A 13 4.26 -12.09 -1.21
N ARG A 14 3.23 -11.36 -0.75
CA ARG A 14 2.12 -11.95 0.02
C ARG A 14 1.17 -12.75 -0.86
N LEU A 15 0.81 -13.94 -0.40
CA LEU A 15 -0.14 -14.82 -1.09
C LEU A 15 -1.44 -15.03 -0.29
N ASP A 16 -1.58 -14.40 0.87
CA ASP A 16 -2.70 -14.56 1.79
C ASP A 16 -3.18 -13.22 2.36
N GLY A 17 -4.48 -13.14 2.66
CA GLY A 17 -5.08 -12.03 3.39
C GLY A 17 -5.08 -10.71 2.62
N TRP A 18 -5.23 -9.63 3.40
CA TRP A 18 -5.23 -8.25 2.89
C TRP A 18 -4.05 -7.48 3.45
N THR A 19 -3.59 -6.47 2.71
CA THR A 19 -2.53 -5.59 3.20
C THR A 19 -2.84 -4.12 2.95
N CYS A 20 -2.39 -3.28 3.87
CA CYS A 20 -2.42 -1.83 3.72
C CYS A 20 -1.04 -1.32 3.30
N VAL A 21 -0.97 -0.58 2.20
CA VAL A 21 0.25 0.02 1.65
C VAL A 21 0.09 1.54 1.60
N PHE A 22 1.14 2.28 1.95
CA PHE A 22 1.22 3.72 1.69
C PHE A 22 2.16 3.95 0.50
N ALA A 23 1.65 4.50 -0.59
CA ALA A 23 2.39 4.68 -1.83
C ALA A 23 1.97 5.95 -2.55
N ARG A 24 2.75 6.33 -3.56
CA ARG A 24 2.48 7.43 -4.47
C ARG A 24 1.88 6.89 -5.76
N ILE A 25 0.82 7.53 -6.27
CA ILE A 25 0.21 7.16 -7.55
C ILE A 25 1.12 7.59 -8.70
N VAL A 26 1.45 6.63 -9.56
CA VAL A 26 2.29 6.81 -10.76
C VAL A 26 1.41 6.92 -12.01
N SER A 27 0.37 6.09 -12.10
CA SER A 27 -0.61 6.05 -13.18
C SER A 27 -1.99 5.73 -12.60
N VAL A 28 -3.06 6.29 -13.20
CA VAL A 28 -4.46 6.00 -12.81
C VAL A 28 -5.15 5.01 -13.75
N GLU A 29 -4.64 4.85 -14.97
CA GLU A 29 -5.19 3.92 -15.97
C GLU A 29 -4.05 3.31 -16.81
N PRO A 30 -3.58 2.09 -16.50
CA PRO A 30 -3.95 1.27 -15.33
C PRO A 30 -3.46 1.89 -14.01
N LEU A 31 -4.07 1.51 -12.89
CA LEU A 31 -3.65 1.99 -11.57
C LEU A 31 -2.27 1.41 -11.24
N GLU A 32 -1.29 2.29 -11.12
CA GLU A 32 0.08 1.96 -10.72
C GLU A 32 0.49 2.86 -9.57
N VAL A 33 1.08 2.27 -8.53
CA VAL A 33 1.59 2.98 -7.36
C VAL A 33 3.02 2.57 -7.06
N GLU A 34 3.78 3.45 -6.41
CA GLU A 34 5.15 3.18 -5.99
C GLU A 34 5.45 3.69 -4.59
N ASP A 35 6.32 2.99 -3.88
CA ASP A 35 6.99 3.50 -2.69
C ASP A 35 8.51 3.42 -2.86
N GLY A 36 9.26 3.62 -1.78
CA GLY A 36 10.73 3.53 -1.82
C GLY A 36 11.29 2.13 -2.09
N THR A 37 10.45 1.09 -2.19
CA THR A 37 10.87 -0.31 -2.29
C THR A 37 10.54 -0.96 -3.63
N SER A 38 9.37 -0.65 -4.22
CA SER A 38 8.93 -1.25 -5.48
C SER A 38 7.75 -0.50 -6.08
N ARG A 39 7.32 -0.95 -7.27
CA ARG A 39 6.08 -0.55 -7.92
C ARG A 39 5.04 -1.67 -7.88
N LEU A 40 3.78 -1.29 -7.79
CA LEU A 40 2.63 -2.18 -7.87
C LEU A 40 1.76 -1.78 -9.06
N LEU A 41 1.59 -2.72 -10.00
CA LEU A 41 0.52 -2.67 -10.99
C LEU A 41 -0.71 -3.35 -10.41
N LEU A 42 -1.77 -2.57 -10.17
CA LEU A 42 -2.98 -3.04 -9.51
C LEU A 42 -4.07 -3.31 -10.56
N SER A 43 -4.90 -4.32 -10.30
CA SER A 43 -6.15 -4.48 -11.05
C SER A 43 -7.14 -3.36 -10.71
N SER A 44 -8.18 -3.17 -11.53
CA SER A 44 -9.13 -2.07 -11.41
C SER A 44 -9.63 -1.91 -9.97
N ILE A 45 -9.73 -0.65 -9.53
CA ILE A 45 -10.27 -0.30 -8.22
C ILE A 45 -11.70 -0.85 -8.11
N ALA A 46 -12.06 -1.39 -6.94
CA ALA A 46 -13.45 -1.72 -6.64
C ALA A 46 -14.36 -0.51 -6.98
N GLN A 47 -15.57 -0.78 -7.49
CA GLN A 47 -16.46 0.19 -8.15
C GLN A 47 -16.87 1.41 -7.29
N ASP A 48 -16.54 1.38 -6.01
CA ASP A 48 -17.00 2.31 -4.97
C ASP A 48 -16.09 3.55 -4.82
N VAL A 49 -15.02 3.64 -5.61
CA VAL A 49 -14.05 4.75 -5.56
C VAL A 49 -14.28 5.69 -6.74
N LEU A 50 -14.60 6.94 -6.45
CA LEU A 50 -14.70 7.99 -7.46
C LEU A 50 -13.28 8.38 -7.91
N PHE A 51 -12.95 8.07 -9.17
CA PHE A 51 -11.65 8.38 -9.77
C PHE A 51 -11.35 9.89 -9.89
N GLU A 52 -12.37 10.74 -9.76
CA GLU A 52 -12.23 12.20 -9.89
C GLU A 52 -11.27 12.83 -8.86
N ASP A 53 -11.06 12.14 -7.73
CA ASP A 53 -10.19 12.57 -6.63
C ASP A 53 -8.79 11.92 -6.63
N VAL A 54 -8.46 11.11 -7.64
CA VAL A 54 -7.19 10.37 -7.71
C VAL A 54 -6.32 10.93 -8.82
N ARG A 55 -5.16 11.51 -8.49
CA ARG A 55 -4.24 12.07 -9.49
C ARG A 55 -2.85 11.46 -9.38
N CYS A 56 -2.17 11.41 -10.53
CA CYS A 56 -0.75 11.06 -10.55
C CYS A 56 0.04 12.05 -9.69
N GLY A 57 0.92 11.52 -8.83
CA GLY A 57 1.68 12.30 -7.86
C GLY A 57 1.08 12.28 -6.45
N ASP A 58 -0.20 11.97 -6.30
CA ASP A 58 -0.83 11.93 -4.98
C ASP A 58 -0.29 10.77 -4.15
N TYR A 59 -0.17 11.00 -2.84
CA TYR A 59 0.07 9.94 -1.88
C TYR A 59 -1.25 9.34 -1.42
N CYS A 60 -1.27 8.03 -1.18
CA CYS A 60 -2.48 7.36 -0.75
C CYS A 60 -2.19 6.13 0.11
N TYR A 61 -3.20 5.78 0.93
CA TYR A 61 -3.30 4.47 1.53
C TYR A 61 -4.13 3.56 0.62
N LEU A 62 -3.64 2.35 0.38
CA LEU A 62 -4.33 1.33 -0.40
C LEU A 62 -4.58 0.10 0.45
N LEU A 63 -5.84 -0.35 0.51
CA LEU A 63 -6.20 -1.68 0.99
C LEU A 63 -6.20 -2.64 -0.20
N LEU A 64 -5.32 -3.62 -0.15
CA LEU A 64 -5.06 -4.55 -1.23
C LEU A 64 -5.48 -5.97 -0.85
N ASP A 65 -6.14 -6.67 -1.76
CA ASP A 65 -6.34 -8.11 -1.65
C ASP A 65 -5.20 -8.86 -2.33
N THR A 66 -4.35 -9.48 -1.51
CA THR A 66 -3.16 -10.21 -1.97
C THR A 66 -3.46 -11.67 -2.28
N THR A 67 -4.72 -12.11 -2.22
CA THR A 67 -5.13 -13.45 -2.65
C THR A 67 -5.44 -13.54 -4.16
N ILE A 68 -5.60 -12.39 -4.83
CA ILE A 68 -5.90 -12.27 -6.27
C ILE A 68 -4.68 -11.75 -7.04
N ARG A 69 -4.55 -12.10 -8.33
CA ARG A 69 -3.50 -11.61 -9.24
C ARG A 69 -4.06 -11.19 -10.62
N PRO A 70 -3.76 -9.98 -11.12
CA PRO A 70 -3.01 -8.88 -10.47
C PRO A 70 -3.65 -8.42 -9.16
N ILE A 71 -2.83 -7.94 -8.20
CA ILE A 71 -3.30 -7.56 -6.86
C ILE A 71 -4.47 -6.59 -6.97
N GLN A 72 -5.55 -6.86 -6.25
CA GLN A 72 -6.77 -6.06 -6.35
C GLN A 72 -6.75 -4.92 -5.34
N CYS A 73 -6.99 -3.70 -5.83
CA CYS A 73 -7.22 -2.55 -4.97
C CYS A 73 -8.67 -2.55 -4.48
N ILE A 74 -8.85 -2.91 -3.21
CA ILE A 74 -10.17 -2.91 -2.56
C ILE A 74 -10.59 -1.50 -2.18
N ARG A 75 -9.63 -0.69 -1.69
CA ARG A 75 -9.89 0.70 -1.29
C ARG A 75 -8.66 1.54 -1.52
N ILE A 76 -8.87 2.77 -1.96
CA ILE A 76 -7.84 3.81 -2.01
C ILE A 76 -8.32 5.00 -1.19
N THR A 77 -7.40 5.66 -0.50
CA THR A 77 -7.65 6.89 0.24
C THR A 77 -6.48 7.83 -0.01
N VAL A 78 -6.69 8.82 -0.88
CA VAL A 78 -5.73 9.88 -1.14
C VAL A 78 -5.56 10.72 0.13
N VAL A 79 -4.32 11.08 0.43
CA VAL A 79 -3.98 11.93 1.58
C VAL A 79 -3.33 13.23 1.11
N PRO A 80 -3.49 14.32 1.89
CA PRO A 80 -2.72 15.54 1.66
C PRO A 80 -1.21 15.27 1.69
N VAL A 81 -0.46 15.93 0.80
CA VAL A 81 1.00 15.75 0.67
C VAL A 81 1.75 16.06 1.98
N GLU A 82 1.19 16.95 2.80
CA GLU A 82 1.73 17.34 4.10
C GLU A 82 1.77 16.17 5.10
N ILE A 83 0.93 15.15 4.91
CA ILE A 83 0.86 13.96 5.78
C ILE A 83 1.88 12.89 5.34
N ALA A 84 2.43 12.96 4.13
CA ALA A 84 3.34 11.94 3.61
C ALA A 84 4.56 11.66 4.51
N PRO A 85 5.25 12.66 5.09
CA PRO A 85 6.36 12.40 6.02
C PRO A 85 5.92 11.63 7.28
N LEU A 86 4.73 11.95 7.80
CA LEU A 86 4.17 11.28 8.98
C LEU A 86 3.81 9.83 8.67
N ALA A 87 3.16 9.60 7.53
CA ALA A 87 2.79 8.26 7.07
C ALA A 87 4.02 7.36 6.85
N HIS A 88 5.06 7.89 6.20
CA HIS A 88 6.33 7.18 6.05
C HIS A 88 6.99 6.87 7.39
N TYR A 89 6.99 7.83 8.33
CA TYR A 89 7.52 7.62 9.67
C TYR A 89 6.77 6.52 10.44
N GLN A 90 5.44 6.54 10.39
CA GLN A 90 4.61 5.52 11.05
C GLN A 90 4.83 4.12 10.47
N LEU A 91 4.96 4.00 9.15
CA LEU A 91 5.30 2.72 8.52
C LEU A 91 6.67 2.22 8.95
N LYS A 92 7.67 3.10 8.99
CA LYS A 92 9.00 2.74 9.47
C LYS A 92 8.96 2.22 10.91
N LEU A 93 8.27 2.92 11.81
CA LEU A 93 8.12 2.48 13.20
C LEU A 93 7.50 1.08 13.32
N VAL A 94 6.48 0.76 12.51
CA VAL A 94 5.87 -0.57 12.51
C VAL A 94 6.87 -1.65 12.09
N ARG A 95 7.67 -1.38 11.05
CA ARG A 95 8.69 -2.32 10.57
C ARG A 95 9.79 -2.54 11.60
N ASP A 96 10.31 -1.45 12.16
CA ASP A 96 11.36 -1.51 13.19
C ASP A 96 10.86 -2.32 14.42
N LEU A 97 9.57 -2.23 14.76
CA LEU A 97 8.95 -3.04 15.82
C LEU A 97 8.83 -4.52 15.44
N GLU A 98 8.47 -4.83 14.20
CA GLU A 98 8.40 -6.21 13.72
C GLU A 98 9.81 -6.85 13.69
N GLU A 99 10.82 -6.16 13.16
CA GLU A 99 12.22 -6.59 13.15
C GLU A 99 12.79 -6.73 14.58
N GLY A 100 12.47 -5.78 15.46
CA GLY A 100 12.86 -5.82 16.87
C GLY A 100 12.24 -6.99 17.63
N GLN A 101 11.00 -7.38 17.33
CA GLN A 101 10.37 -8.56 17.91
C GLN A 101 11.04 -9.88 17.48
N PHE A 102 11.59 -9.95 16.27
CA PHE A 102 12.40 -11.09 15.82
C PHE A 102 13.79 -11.12 16.48
N SER A 103 14.32 -9.96 16.88
CA SER A 103 15.65 -9.84 17.50
C SER A 103 15.70 -10.27 18.98
N VAL A 104 14.55 -10.31 19.67
CA VAL A 104 14.45 -10.71 21.09
C VAL A 104 14.18 -12.22 21.26
N ARG A 105 14.15 -12.99 20.16
CA ARG A 105 13.91 -14.45 20.18
C ARG A 105 15.09 -15.28 19.63
N LEU A 106 16.32 -14.88 19.94
CA LEU A 106 17.52 -15.69 19.75
C LEU A 106 18.26 -15.89 21.07
#